data_AF-A0A4V1WXE6-F1
#
_entry.id   AF-A0A4V1WXE6-F1
#
_cell.length_a   1.000
_cell.length_b   1.000
_cell.length_c   1.000
_cell.angle_alpha   90.00
_cell.angle_beta   90.00
_cell.angle_gamma   90.00
#
_symmetry.space_group_name_H-M   'P 1'
#
loop_
_entity.id
_entity.type
_entity.pdbx_description
1 polymer ?
#
loop_
_entity_poly.entity_id
_entity_poly.type
_entity_poly.pdbx_seq_one_letter_code
_entity_poly.pdbx_strand_id
1 'polypeptide(L)'
;MDPIQEAIEEIESREPGDEFSYQAIAKKYGVGRMTLMRRHKGETETYGLRKSSLHPQHEAELVRYIETLTERRLPPTRTMIQQFATYKNNDTTVCQSVGWQAGLRKLGFPVPPPASQPSHLSLGQSHGQGAYQS
;
A
#
# COMPACT_ATOMS: atom_id res chain seq x y z
N MET A 1 -21.65 10.79 -15.66
CA MET A 1 -20.17 10.86 -15.66
C MET A 1 -19.73 11.97 -14.70
N ASP A 2 -18.59 11.84 -14.01
CA ASP A 2 -18.04 12.91 -13.16
C ASP A 2 -17.35 13.95 -14.08
N PRO A 3 -17.86 15.19 -14.17
CA PRO A 3 -17.31 16.21 -15.08
C PRO A 3 -15.87 16.58 -14.75
N ILE A 4 -15.41 16.36 -13.51
CA ILE A 4 -14.01 16.56 -13.14
C ILE A 4 -13.13 15.47 -13.76
N GLN A 5 -13.62 14.24 -13.80
CA GLN A 5 -12.86 13.11 -14.35
C GLN A 5 -12.73 13.22 -15.86
N GLU A 6 -13.82 13.56 -16.57
CA GLU A 6 -13.78 13.80 -18.02
C GLU A 6 -12.81 14.94 -18.40
N ALA A 7 -12.76 16.00 -17.58
CA ALA A 7 -11.84 17.11 -17.79
C ALA A 7 -10.37 16.71 -17.55
N ILE A 8 -10.09 15.77 -16.65
CA ILE A 8 -8.76 15.22 -16.42
C ILE A 8 -8.36 14.30 -17.59
N GLU A 9 -9.26 13.42 -18.03
CA GLU A 9 -9.04 12.55 -19.18
C GLU A 9 -8.74 13.34 -20.46
N GLU A 10 -9.42 14.48 -20.70
CA GLU A 10 -9.08 15.36 -21.83
C GLU A 10 -7.65 15.91 -21.70
N ILE A 11 -7.21 16.28 -20.50
CA ILE A 11 -5.85 16.80 -20.29
C ILE A 11 -4.80 15.70 -20.52
N GLU A 12 -5.05 14.49 -20.01
CA GLU A 12 -4.15 13.33 -20.09
C GLU A 12 -4.09 12.72 -21.50
N SER A 13 -5.14 12.88 -22.31
CA SER A 13 -5.18 12.41 -23.70
C SER A 13 -4.34 13.25 -24.68
N ARG A 14 -3.91 14.45 -24.28
CA ARG A 14 -3.11 15.36 -25.11
C ARG A 14 -1.66 14.89 -25.16
N GLU A 15 -0.94 15.29 -26.21
CA GLU A 15 0.47 14.93 -26.31
C GLU A 15 1.29 15.65 -25.22
N PRO A 16 2.27 14.96 -24.61
CA PRO A 16 3.15 15.57 -23.61
C PRO A 16 3.96 16.70 -24.26
N GLY A 17 3.60 17.95 -23.94
CA GLY A 17 4.18 19.15 -24.53
C GLY A 17 3.15 20.08 -25.18
N ASP A 18 1.92 19.60 -25.43
CA ASP A 18 0.83 20.46 -25.90
C ASP A 18 0.44 21.48 -24.82
N GLU A 19 0.43 22.76 -25.21
CA GLU A 19 -0.05 23.82 -24.34
C GLU A 19 -1.58 23.77 -24.23
N PHE A 20 -2.09 23.76 -23.00
CA PHE A 20 -3.52 23.86 -22.72
C PHE A 20 -3.79 24.85 -21.60
N SER A 21 -5.00 25.43 -21.62
CA SER A 21 -5.47 26.33 -20.57
C SER A 21 -6.49 25.64 -19.68
N TYR A 22 -6.20 25.56 -18.38
CA TYR A 22 -7.15 25.07 -17.37
C TYR A 22 -8.48 25.85 -17.37
N GLN A 23 -8.48 27.14 -17.74
CA GLN A 23 -9.72 27.91 -17.81
C GLN A 23 -10.63 27.46 -18.94
N ALA A 24 -10.06 27.15 -20.12
CA ALA A 24 -10.82 26.72 -21.28
C ALA A 24 -11.49 25.37 -21.02
N ILE A 25 -10.72 24.40 -20.50
CA ILE A 25 -11.20 23.06 -20.16
C ILE A 25 -12.24 23.14 -19.02
N ALA A 26 -11.94 23.87 -17.94
CA ALA A 26 -12.89 24.06 -16.84
C ALA A 26 -14.24 24.65 -17.31
N LYS A 27 -14.21 25.62 -18.23
CA LYS A 27 -15.43 26.21 -18.79
C LYS A 27 -16.20 25.22 -19.67
N LYS A 28 -15.51 24.37 -20.44
CA LYS A 28 -16.13 23.33 -21.28
C LYS A 28 -16.93 22.32 -20.44
N TYR A 29 -16.38 21.90 -19.30
CA TYR A 29 -16.99 20.89 -18.43
C TYR A 29 -17.81 21.47 -17.26
N GLY A 30 -17.89 22.80 -17.14
CA GLY A 30 -18.60 23.46 -16.04
C GLY A 30 -17.97 23.25 -14.65
N VAL A 31 -16.67 22.96 -14.60
CA VAL A 31 -15.92 22.67 -13.37
C VAL A 31 -15.19 23.93 -12.89
N GLY A 32 -14.99 24.08 -11.58
CA GLY A 32 -14.14 25.14 -11.05
C GLY A 32 -12.67 24.96 -11.46
N ARG A 33 -12.05 25.97 -12.09
CA ARG A 33 -10.64 25.94 -12.54
C ARG A 33 -9.67 25.45 -11.46
N MET A 34 -9.81 25.95 -10.23
CA MET A 34 -8.94 25.57 -9.11
C MET A 34 -9.11 24.11 -8.71
N THR A 35 -10.35 23.60 -8.73
CA THR A 35 -10.65 22.19 -8.47
C THR A 35 -9.98 21.29 -9.51
N LEU A 36 -10.13 21.63 -10.80
CA LEU A 36 -9.53 20.87 -11.89
C LEU A 36 -8.00 20.85 -11.79
N MET A 37 -7.38 22.01 -11.58
CA MET A 37 -5.92 22.12 -11.46
C MET A 37 -5.38 21.30 -10.29
N ARG A 38 -6.01 21.38 -9.11
CA ARG A 38 -5.56 20.64 -7.92
C ARG A 38 -5.72 19.13 -8.08
N ARG A 39 -6.79 18.67 -8.74
CA ARG A 39 -7.01 17.24 -9.00
C ARG A 39 -6.00 16.71 -10.03
N HIS A 40 -5.84 17.40 -11.16
CA HIS A 40 -4.89 16.99 -12.20
C HIS A 40 -3.43 16.94 -11.68
N LYS A 41 -3.04 17.89 -10.83
CA LYS A 41 -1.71 17.88 -10.18
C LYS A 41 -1.56 16.87 -9.03
N GLY A 42 -2.62 16.14 -8.67
CA GLY A 42 -2.60 15.24 -7.51
C GLY A 42 -2.51 15.95 -6.15
N GLU A 43 -2.70 17.28 -6.09
CA GLU A 43 -2.70 18.04 -4.83
C GLU A 43 -3.92 17.67 -3.96
N THR A 44 -5.05 17.37 -4.60
CA THR A 44 -6.25 16.83 -3.95
C THR A 44 -6.36 15.35 -4.26
N GLU A 45 -5.87 14.52 -3.35
CA GLU A 45 -6.23 13.10 -3.35
C GLU A 45 -7.72 12.95 -3.01
N THR A 46 -8.35 11.92 -3.59
CA THR A 46 -9.72 11.58 -3.24
C THR A 46 -9.81 11.37 -1.72
N TYR A 47 -10.86 11.93 -1.10
CA TYR A 47 -11.14 11.76 0.32
C TYR A 47 -11.34 10.26 0.60
N GLY A 48 -10.26 9.56 0.95
CA GLY A 48 -10.25 8.10 1.06
C GLY A 48 -8.84 7.51 0.96
N LEU A 49 -8.02 7.94 -0.01
CA LEU A 49 -6.67 7.38 -0.22
C LEU A 49 -5.68 7.79 0.88
N ARG A 50 -5.77 9.04 1.34
CA ARG A 50 -4.86 9.62 2.34
C ARG A 50 -5.24 9.31 3.80
N LYS A 51 -6.31 8.54 4.05
CA LYS A 51 -6.82 8.25 5.41
C LYS A 51 -6.53 6.85 5.92
N SER A 52 -5.69 6.07 5.24
CA SER A 52 -5.25 4.80 5.81
C SER A 52 -4.27 5.09 6.95
N SER A 53 -4.66 4.78 8.19
CA SER A 53 -3.76 4.83 9.36
C SER A 53 -2.67 3.76 9.32
N LEU A 54 -2.69 2.90 8.29
CA LEU A 54 -1.78 1.79 8.08
C LEU A 54 -1.27 1.83 6.64
N HIS A 55 -0.01 1.41 6.48
CA HIS A 55 0.60 1.19 5.17
C HIS A 55 -0.16 0.08 4.41
N PRO A 56 -0.32 0.15 3.07
CA PRO A 56 -1.10 -0.84 2.31
C PRO A 56 -0.68 -2.30 2.53
N GLN A 57 0.62 -2.54 2.75
CA GLN A 57 1.12 -3.87 3.09
C GLN A 57 0.61 -4.35 4.46
N HIS A 58 0.58 -3.45 5.46
CA HIS A 58 0.07 -3.76 6.80
C HIS A 58 -1.45 -3.93 6.82
N GLU A 59 -2.17 -3.26 5.93
CA GLU A 59 -3.61 -3.47 5.75
C GLU A 59 -3.90 -4.90 5.27
N ALA A 60 -3.14 -5.41 4.29
CA ALA A 60 -3.25 -6.81 3.85
C ALA A 60 -2.94 -7.81 4.97
N GLU A 61 -1.98 -7.50 5.85
CA GLU A 61 -1.71 -8.33 7.03
C GLU A 61 -2.84 -8.28 8.07
N LEU A 62 -3.44 -7.11 8.29
CA LEU A 62 -4.57 -6.94 9.19
C LEU A 62 -5.78 -7.75 8.70
N VAL A 63 -6.06 -7.74 7.39
CA VAL A 63 -7.13 -8.55 6.79
C VAL A 63 -6.89 -10.03 7.07
N ARG A 64 -5.68 -10.54 6.79
CA ARG A 64 -5.33 -11.93 7.09
C ARG A 64 -5.47 -12.25 8.58
N TYR A 65 -5.09 -11.34 9.46
CA TYR A 65 -5.28 -11.52 10.90
C TYR A 65 -6.76 -11.65 11.26
N ILE A 66 -7.62 -10.78 10.73
CA ILE A 66 -9.09 -10.85 10.95
C ILE A 66 -9.68 -12.16 10.42
N GLU A 67 -9.22 -12.64 9.27
CA GLU A 67 -9.64 -13.93 8.71
C GLU A 67 -9.30 -15.08 9.68
N THR A 68 -8.07 -15.12 10.21
CA THR A 68 -7.67 -16.15 11.19
C THR A 68 -8.48 -16.10 12.49
N LEU A 69 -8.92 -14.92 12.93
CA LEU A 69 -9.81 -14.79 14.08
C LEU A 69 -11.19 -15.38 13.78
N THR A 70 -11.71 -15.08 12.60
CA THR A 70 -13.00 -15.59 12.12
C THR A 70 -12.99 -17.12 12.00
N GLU A 71 -11.91 -17.70 11.47
CA GLU A 71 -11.70 -19.16 11.43
C GLU A 71 -11.71 -19.79 12.82
N ARG A 72 -11.09 -19.11 13.80
CA ARG A 72 -11.04 -19.53 15.20
C ARG A 72 -12.33 -19.26 15.97
N ARG A 73 -13.39 -18.83 15.29
CA ARG A 73 -14.68 -18.43 15.90
C ARG A 73 -14.53 -17.32 16.94
N LEU A 74 -13.51 -16.48 16.78
CA LEU A 74 -13.26 -15.30 17.61
C LEU A 74 -13.70 -14.05 16.85
N PRO A 75 -14.70 -13.29 17.33
CA PRO A 75 -15.07 -12.05 16.68
C PRO A 75 -13.93 -11.03 16.81
N PRO A 76 -13.51 -10.37 15.71
CA PRO A 76 -12.50 -9.33 15.78
C PRO A 76 -13.03 -8.15 16.62
N THR A 77 -12.32 -7.80 17.70
CA THR A 77 -12.66 -6.65 18.54
C THR A 77 -11.86 -5.42 18.14
N ARG A 78 -12.42 -4.23 18.39
CA ARG A 78 -11.74 -2.95 18.16
C ARG A 78 -10.37 -2.90 18.85
N THR A 79 -10.27 -3.42 20.07
CA THR A 79 -9.01 -3.46 20.84
C THR A 79 -7.94 -4.29 20.13
N MET A 80 -8.29 -5.45 19.56
CA MET A 80 -7.35 -6.29 18.82
C MET A 80 -6.82 -5.60 17.56
N ILE A 81 -7.71 -4.90 16.84
CA ILE A 81 -7.34 -4.12 15.64
C ILE A 81 -6.43 -2.95 16.03
N GLN A 82 -6.74 -2.23 17.11
CA GLN A 82 -5.91 -1.14 17.61
C GLN A 82 -4.53 -1.63 18.05
N GLN A 83 -4.45 -2.74 18.79
CA GLN A 83 -3.18 -3.33 19.21
C GLN A 83 -2.31 -3.73 18.01
N PHE A 84 -2.92 -4.36 17.00
CA PHE A 84 -2.25 -4.70 15.76
C PHE A 84 -1.67 -3.45 15.07
N ALA A 85 -2.46 -2.40 14.95
CA ALA A 85 -2.04 -1.14 14.33
C ALA A 85 -0.94 -0.42 15.12
N THR A 86 -1.06 -0.34 16.45
CA THR A 86 -0.06 0.31 17.31
C THR A 86 1.28 -0.44 17.29
N TYR A 87 1.24 -1.78 17.27
CA TYR A 87 2.45 -2.58 17.19
C TYR A 87 3.18 -2.37 15.87
N LYS A 88 2.46 -2.43 14.74
CA LYS A 88 3.02 -2.28 13.39
C LYS A 88 3.56 -0.88 13.10
N ASN A 89 3.00 0.16 13.71
CA ASN A 89 3.52 1.52 13.60
C ASN A 89 4.79 1.78 14.44
N ASN A 90 5.06 0.95 15.46
CA ASN A 90 6.24 1.05 16.31
C ASN A 90 7.44 0.22 15.78
N ASP A 91 7.22 -0.66 14.80
CA ASP A 91 8.23 -1.58 14.24
C ASP A 91 9.24 -0.90 13.28
N THR A 92 9.08 0.38 12.95
CA THR A 92 10.09 1.15 12.19
C THR A 92 11.35 1.44 13.03
N THR A 93 11.33 1.15 14.33
CA THR A 93 12.48 1.28 15.22
C THR A 93 12.54 0.10 16.18
N VAL A 94 13.36 -0.90 15.82
CA VAL A 94 13.98 -1.89 16.72
C VAL A 94 13.03 -2.93 17.34
N CYS A 95 12.98 -4.14 16.76
CA CYS A 95 13.28 -5.40 17.46
C CYS A 95 12.96 -6.63 16.59
N GLN A 96 13.91 -7.04 15.74
CA GLN A 96 14.03 -8.44 15.37
C GLN A 96 14.64 -9.19 16.57
N SER A 97 13.80 -9.64 17.49
CA SER A 97 14.22 -10.64 18.46
C SER A 97 13.08 -11.63 18.68
N VAL A 98 13.44 -12.89 18.53
CA VAL A 98 12.73 -14.17 18.73
C VAL A 98 11.80 -14.28 19.96
N GLY A 99 11.63 -13.24 20.78
CA GLY A 99 10.78 -13.19 21.96
C GLY A 99 9.25 -13.12 21.71
N TRP A 100 8.81 -12.76 20.50
CA TRP A 100 7.38 -12.57 20.21
C TRP A 100 6.56 -13.87 20.28
N GLN A 101 7.09 -14.98 19.76
CA GLN A 101 6.39 -16.28 19.75
C GLN A 101 6.34 -16.91 21.15
N ALA A 102 7.38 -16.69 21.97
CA ALA A 102 7.46 -17.21 23.33
C ALA A 102 6.47 -16.49 24.28
N GLY A 103 6.28 -15.19 24.12
CA GLY A 103 5.33 -14.40 24.93
C GLY A 103 3.87 -14.80 24.71
N LEU A 104 3.46 -15.01 23.45
CA LEU A 104 2.10 -15.44 23.10
C LEU A 104 1.77 -16.84 23.67
N ARG A 105 2.74 -17.77 23.61
CA ARG A 105 2.62 -19.10 24.21
C ARG A 105 2.43 -19.07 25.73
N LYS A 106 3.12 -18.16 26.43
CA LYS A 106 3.03 -18.01 27.90
C LYS A 106 1.67 -17.48 28.35
N LEU A 107 0.97 -16.75 27.48
CA LEU A 107 -0.35 -16.16 27.74
C LEU A 107 -1.51 -16.99 27.17
N GLY A 108 -1.24 -18.18 26.63
CA GLY A 108 -2.27 -19.04 26.02
C GLY A 108 -2.85 -18.53 24.71
N PHE A 109 -2.19 -17.54 24.08
CA PHE A 109 -2.65 -16.96 22.82
C PHE A 109 -2.14 -17.74 21.60
N PRO A 110 -3.00 -17.98 20.60
CA PRO A 110 -2.65 -18.76 19.43
C PRO A 110 -1.74 -17.96 18.47
N VAL A 111 -0.47 -18.36 18.42
CA VAL A 111 0.59 -17.76 17.59
C VAL A 111 0.23 -17.88 16.11
N PRO A 112 0.38 -16.82 15.30
CA PRO A 112 0.22 -16.94 13.85
C PRO A 112 1.41 -17.71 13.24
N PRO A 113 1.18 -18.45 12.14
CA PRO A 113 2.26 -19.19 11.48
C PRO A 113 3.37 -18.24 11.03
N PRO A 114 4.65 -18.65 11.11
CA PRO A 114 5.74 -17.82 10.60
C PRO A 114 5.47 -17.53 9.11
N ALA A 115 5.63 -16.27 8.71
CA ALA A 115 5.57 -15.90 7.31
C ALA A 115 6.53 -16.82 6.54
N SER A 116 6.02 -17.55 5.55
CA SER A 116 6.83 -18.33 4.62
C SER A 116 7.89 -17.40 4.07
N GLN A 117 9.14 -17.61 4.49
CA GLN A 117 10.26 -16.83 3.99
C GLN A 117 10.27 -16.99 2.46
N PRO A 118 10.42 -15.91 1.68
CA PRO A 118 10.61 -16.05 0.24
C PRO A 118 11.85 -16.90 0.02
N SER A 119 11.65 -18.03 -0.66
CA SER A 119 12.68 -18.97 -1.05
C SER A 119 13.74 -18.27 -1.91
N HIS A 120 14.75 -17.66 -1.30
CA HIS A 120 15.98 -17.30 -2.00
C HIS A 120 16.80 -18.58 -2.22
N LEU A 121 16.48 -19.29 -3.30
CA LEU A 121 17.22 -20.39 -3.91
C LEU A 121 17.04 -20.16 -5.42
N SER A 122 18.03 -19.94 -6.27
CA SER A 122 19.46 -20.19 -6.20
C SER A 122 20.12 -19.28 -7.26
N LEU A 123 21.10 -18.46 -6.87
CA LEU A 123 21.90 -17.67 -7.80
C LEU A 123 22.83 -18.64 -8.55
N GLY A 124 22.48 -18.96 -9.80
CA GLY A 124 23.32 -19.77 -10.67
C GLY A 124 24.66 -19.09 -10.91
N GLN A 125 25.71 -19.58 -10.24
CA GLN A 125 27.10 -19.25 -10.58
C GLN A 125 27.42 -19.87 -11.94
N SER A 126 27.15 -19.13 -13.01
CA SER A 126 27.68 -19.40 -14.35
C SER A 126 29.14 -18.93 -14.40
N HIS A 127 30.08 -19.82 -14.09
CA HIS A 127 31.49 -19.64 -14.44
C HIS A 127 31.64 -19.80 -15.97
N GLY A 128 31.56 -18.69 -16.70
CA GLY A 128 31.98 -18.62 -18.09
C GLY A 128 33.50 -18.46 -18.17
N GLN A 129 34.22 -19.53 -18.50
CA GLN A 129 35.62 -19.43 -18.90
C GLN A 129 35.69 -18.92 -20.34
N GLY A 130 36.02 -17.64 -20.51
CA GLY A 130 36.35 -17.06 -21.81
C GLY A 130 37.82 -17.32 -22.13
N ALA A 131 38.09 -18.29 -23.01
CA ALA A 131 39.39 -18.45 -23.64
C ALA A 131 39.51 -17.50 -24.83
N TYR A 132 40.23 -16.39 -24.65
CA TYR A 132 40.85 -15.66 -25.75
C TYR A 132 42.31 -16.12 -25.81
N GLN A 133 42.67 -16.87 -26.84
CA GLN A 133 44.06 -17.05 -27.25
C GLN A 133 44.30 -16.31 -28.57
N SER A 134 45.47 -15.67 -28.62
CA SER A 134 46.03 -14.80 -29.66
C SER A 134 46.24 -15.46 -31.01
#